data_AF-A0A1E1W2H6-F1
#
_entry.id   AF-A0A1E1W2H6-F1
#
_cell.length_a   1.000
_cell.length_b   1.000
_cell.length_c   1.000
_cell.angle_alpha   90.00
_cell.angle_beta   90.00
_cell.angle_gamma   90.00
#
_symmetry.space_group_name_H-M   'P 1'
#
loop_
_entity.id
_entity.type
_entity.pdbx_description
1 polymer ?
#
loop_
_entity_poly.entity_id
_entity_poly.type
_entity_poly.pdbx_seq_one_letter_code
_entity_poly.pdbx_strand_id
1 'polypeptide(L)'
;RPLRLLQPVSKPDSIPLWHWDVRLNNLTIPHDMATLFWCKIFKAPDLPSKHHIVGYQPLIDSRPIRNGRPVVEKNSLSPVHHMVLYECAEDPDKNMWNEWADGDGFFGPNKPS
;
A
#
# COMPACT_ATOMS: atom_id res chain seq x y z
N ARG A 1 -13.77 13.65 -16.81
CA ARG A 1 -12.68 13.89 -15.82
C ARG A 1 -13.09 15.07 -14.96
N PRO A 2 -13.21 14.92 -13.64
CA PRO A 2 -13.54 16.05 -12.78
C PRO A 2 -12.39 17.07 -12.80
N LEU A 3 -12.73 18.35 -12.96
CA LEU A 3 -11.78 19.47 -12.94
C LEU A 3 -11.74 20.04 -11.52
N ARG A 4 -10.53 20.17 -10.96
CA ARG A 4 -10.33 20.75 -9.62
C ARG A 4 -9.84 22.18 -9.78
N LEU A 5 -10.71 23.15 -9.51
CA LEU A 5 -10.45 24.59 -9.71
C LEU A 5 -9.48 25.18 -8.68
N LEU A 6 -9.35 24.57 -7.52
CA LEU A 6 -8.42 24.94 -6.47
C LEU A 6 -7.52 23.75 -6.17
N GLN A 7 -6.22 23.94 -6.34
CA GLN A 7 -5.21 22.96 -5.95
C GLN A 7 -4.67 23.31 -4.56
N PRO A 8 -4.43 22.29 -3.71
CA PRO A 8 -3.71 22.52 -2.47
C PRO A 8 -2.29 23.01 -2.75
N VAL A 9 -1.74 23.80 -1.82
CA VAL A 9 -0.40 24.36 -1.92
C VAL A 9 0.63 23.21 -1.97
N SER A 10 1.59 23.31 -2.88
CA SER A 10 2.70 22.36 -3.00
C SER A 10 3.52 22.32 -1.72
N LYS A 11 4.02 21.14 -1.36
CA LYS A 11 4.99 20.98 -0.28
C LYS A 11 6.23 21.85 -0.56
N PRO A 12 6.79 22.55 0.44
CA PRO A 12 8.10 23.19 0.28
C PRO A 12 9.21 22.15 0.05
N ASP A 13 9.99 22.31 -1.02
CA ASP A 13 11.13 21.45 -1.35
C ASP A 13 12.31 21.62 -0.38
N SER A 14 12.31 22.70 0.41
CA SER A 14 13.40 23.07 1.33
C SER A 14 13.50 22.22 2.60
N ILE A 15 12.46 21.45 2.93
CA ILE A 15 12.44 20.64 4.16
C ILE A 15 12.80 19.18 3.82
N PRO A 16 13.96 18.68 4.27
CA PRO A 16 14.34 17.29 4.06
C PRO A 16 13.39 16.38 4.81
N LEU A 17 12.77 15.44 4.09
CA LEU A 17 11.87 14.44 4.66
C LEU A 17 12.40 13.03 4.44
N TRP A 18 12.05 12.16 5.38
CA TRP A 18 12.26 10.73 5.28
C TRP A 18 11.08 10.12 4.53
N HIS A 19 11.37 9.13 3.68
CA HIS A 19 10.36 8.45 2.87
C HIS A 19 10.27 7.00 3.31
N TRP A 20 9.05 6.50 3.46
CA TRP A 20 8.76 5.11 3.81
C TRP A 20 7.82 4.52 2.77
N ASP A 21 8.36 3.63 1.94
CA ASP A 21 7.60 2.95 0.91
C ASP A 21 6.87 1.74 1.50
N VAL A 22 5.54 1.86 1.59
CA VAL A 22 4.65 0.76 1.98
C VAL A 22 4.07 0.13 0.72
N ARG A 23 4.63 -1.02 0.30
CA ARG A 23 4.26 -1.67 -0.96
C ARG A 23 4.12 -3.18 -0.83
N LEU A 24 3.17 -3.73 -1.57
CA LEU A 24 3.06 -5.16 -1.82
C LEU A 24 4.05 -5.52 -2.93
N ASN A 25 4.89 -6.53 -2.72
CA ASN A 25 5.82 -7.03 -3.73
C ASN A 25 5.20 -8.29 -4.36
N ASN A 26 5.25 -8.40 -5.69
CA ASN A 26 4.86 -9.60 -6.44
C ASN A 26 3.44 -10.13 -6.20
N LEU A 27 2.49 -9.27 -5.80
CA LEU A 27 1.09 -9.68 -5.69
C LEU A 27 0.52 -9.99 -7.07
N THR A 28 0.09 -11.24 -7.27
CA THR A 28 -0.66 -11.63 -8.46
C THR A 28 -2.16 -11.57 -8.13
N ILE A 29 -2.88 -10.72 -8.85
CA ILE A 29 -4.34 -10.60 -8.73
C ILE A 29 -4.98 -11.70 -9.59
N PRO A 30 -5.74 -12.64 -9.01
CA PRO A 30 -6.38 -13.70 -9.78
C PRO A 30 -7.44 -13.13 -10.73
N HIS A 31 -7.57 -13.74 -11.91
CA HIS A 31 -8.46 -13.27 -12.98
C HIS A 31 -9.91 -13.77 -12.83
N ASP A 32 -10.12 -14.72 -11.94
CA ASP A 32 -11.40 -15.40 -11.66
C ASP A 32 -12.18 -14.76 -10.51
N MET A 33 -11.61 -13.76 -9.83
CA MET A 33 -12.26 -13.00 -8.78
C MET A 33 -12.72 -11.63 -9.26
N ALA A 34 -14.01 -11.32 -9.07
CA ALA A 34 -14.57 -10.01 -9.39
C ALA A 34 -14.11 -8.91 -8.43
N THR A 35 -13.75 -9.24 -7.20
CA THR A 35 -13.26 -8.29 -6.19
C THR A 35 -12.25 -8.97 -5.29
N LEU A 36 -11.12 -8.32 -5.06
CA LEU A 36 -10.05 -8.79 -4.18
C LEU A 36 -9.78 -7.75 -3.09
N PHE A 37 -9.88 -8.20 -1.84
CA PHE A 37 -9.38 -7.45 -0.68
C PHE A 37 -8.11 -8.15 -0.19
N TRP A 38 -6.98 -7.44 -0.27
CA TRP A 38 -5.68 -7.95 0.15
C TRP A 38 -5.13 -7.10 1.28
N CYS A 39 -4.71 -7.74 2.37
CA CYS A 39 -4.15 -7.07 3.53
C CYS A 39 -2.74 -7.62 3.80
N LYS A 40 -1.81 -6.73 4.16
CA LYS A 40 -0.47 -7.09 4.64
C LYS A 40 -0.12 -6.20 5.82
N ILE A 41 0.48 -6.78 6.84
CA ILE A 41 1.06 -6.03 7.96
C ILE A 41 2.43 -5.51 7.53
N PHE A 42 2.73 -4.27 7.84
CA PHE A 42 4.03 -3.67 7.59
C PHE A 42 4.61 -3.20 8.90
N LYS A 43 5.82 -3.67 9.20
CA LYS A 43 6.59 -3.11 10.31
C LYS A 43 7.11 -1.74 9.88
N ALA A 44 6.83 -0.72 10.69
CA ALA A 44 7.47 0.58 10.52
C ALA A 44 8.99 0.44 10.67
N PRO A 45 9.80 1.25 9.98
CA PRO A 45 11.24 1.25 10.21
C PRO A 45 11.54 1.57 11.68
N ASP A 46 12.71 1.16 12.16
CA ASP A 46 13.13 1.51 13.52
C ASP A 46 13.38 3.03 13.59
N LEU A 47 12.50 3.72 14.30
CA LEU A 47 12.56 5.18 14.48
C LEU A 47 13.07 5.49 15.90
N PRO A 48 14.17 6.25 16.05
CA PRO A 48 14.74 6.55 17.37
C PRO A 48 13.86 7.49 18.20
N SER A 49 12.85 8.10 17.60
CA SER A 49 11.92 9.05 18.22
C SER A 49 10.58 9.07 17.48
N LYS A 50 9.58 9.75 18.03
CA LYS A 50 8.27 9.92 17.39
C LYS A 50 8.38 10.82 16.14
N HIS A 51 7.80 10.37 15.03
CA HIS A 51 7.75 11.11 13.76
C HIS A 51 6.31 11.44 13.36
N HIS A 52 6.12 12.45 12.51
CA HIS A 52 4.83 12.81 11.91
C HIS A 52 4.84 12.52 10.40
N ILE A 53 3.79 11.85 9.91
CA ILE A 53 3.53 11.73 8.48
C ILE A 53 2.88 13.02 8.00
N VAL A 54 3.60 13.80 7.18
CA VAL A 54 3.16 15.11 6.70
C VAL A 54 2.65 15.10 5.25
N GLY A 55 2.65 13.93 4.62
CA GLY A 55 2.17 13.73 3.25
C GLY A 55 2.25 12.27 2.84
N TYR A 56 1.58 11.94 1.75
CA TYR A 56 1.58 10.61 1.14
C TYR A 56 1.37 10.72 -0.37
N GLN A 57 1.85 9.73 -1.10
CA GLN A 57 1.62 9.59 -2.53
C GLN A 57 1.30 8.12 -2.85
N PRO A 58 0.28 7.84 -3.68
CA PRO A 58 0.00 6.47 -4.08
C PRO A 58 1.11 5.91 -4.99
N LEU A 59 1.59 4.70 -4.68
CA LEU A 59 2.52 3.94 -5.52
C LEU A 59 1.75 2.82 -6.21
N ILE A 60 1.40 3.01 -7.49
CA ILE A 60 0.59 2.06 -8.24
C ILE A 60 1.36 1.60 -9.48
N ASP A 61 1.82 0.35 -9.47
CA ASP A 61 2.43 -0.32 -10.63
C ASP A 61 1.77 -1.69 -10.89
N SER A 62 0.43 -1.71 -10.84
CA SER A 62 -0.33 -2.90 -11.23
C SER A 62 -0.63 -2.83 -12.72
N ARG A 63 -0.03 -3.77 -13.46
CA ARG A 63 -0.25 -3.95 -14.90
C ARG A 63 -0.82 -5.35 -15.13
N PRO A 64 -1.67 -5.55 -16.15
CA PRO A 64 -2.08 -6.88 -16.57
C PRO A 64 -0.85 -7.75 -16.84
N ILE A 65 -0.81 -8.96 -16.30
CA ILE A 65 0.25 -9.94 -16.59
C ILE A 65 -0.27 -10.88 -17.66
N ARG A 66 0.46 -11.02 -18.77
CA ARG A 66 0.24 -12.09 -19.76
C ARG A 66 1.52 -12.90 -19.91
N ASN A 67 1.43 -14.22 -19.85
CA ASN A 67 2.57 -15.13 -19.95
C ASN A 67 3.72 -14.77 -18.96
N GLY A 68 3.36 -14.40 -17.72
CA GLY A 68 4.33 -14.04 -16.68
C GLY A 68 5.02 -12.68 -16.87
N ARG A 69 4.59 -11.84 -17.82
CA ARG A 69 5.16 -10.50 -18.05
C ARG A 69 4.11 -9.39 -17.95
N PRO A 70 4.42 -8.24 -17.32
CA PRO A 70 3.57 -7.06 -17.36
C PRO A 70 3.35 -6.57 -18.80
N VAL A 71 2.10 -6.36 -19.20
CA VAL A 71 1.72 -5.84 -20.51
C VAL A 71 1.24 -4.41 -20.37
N VAL A 72 1.73 -3.53 -21.25
CA VAL A 72 1.24 -2.16 -21.36
C VAL A 72 0.14 -2.13 -22.41
N GLU A 73 -1.12 -2.25 -21.99
CA GLU A 73 -2.26 -2.10 -22.89
C GLU A 73 -2.66 -0.61 -22.97
N LYS A 74 -2.97 -0.13 -24.19
CA LYS A 74 -3.10 1.31 -24.51
C LYS A 74 -4.21 2.06 -23.75
N ASN A 75 -5.04 1.37 -22.96
CA ASN A 75 -6.07 1.94 -22.10
C ASN A 75 -6.27 1.13 -20.80
N SER A 76 -5.28 0.32 -20.40
CA SER A 76 -5.40 -0.44 -19.16
C SER A 76 -5.14 0.49 -17.97
N LEU A 77 -6.19 0.74 -17.20
CA LEU A 77 -6.09 1.34 -15.89
C LEU A 77 -5.65 0.29 -14.89
N SER A 78 -4.99 0.73 -13.82
CA SER A 78 -4.71 -0.11 -12.67
C SER A 78 -6.01 -0.77 -12.16
N PRO A 79 -6.00 -2.07 -11.83
CA PRO A 79 -7.13 -2.74 -11.17
C PRO A 79 -7.35 -2.26 -9.73
N VAL A 80 -6.45 -1.45 -9.16
CA VAL A 80 -6.57 -0.95 -7.78
C VAL A 80 -7.57 0.19 -7.75
N HIS A 81 -8.73 -0.06 -7.13
CA HIS A 81 -9.77 0.96 -6.95
C HIS A 81 -9.57 1.77 -5.66
N HIS A 82 -9.22 1.11 -4.54
CA HIS A 82 -9.01 1.72 -3.23
C HIS A 82 -7.76 1.16 -2.54
N MET A 83 -7.11 2.00 -1.74
CA MET A 83 -6.03 1.63 -0.82
C MET A 83 -6.28 2.31 0.51
N VAL A 84 -6.04 1.59 1.61
CA VAL A 84 -6.15 2.14 2.95
C VAL A 84 -4.99 1.62 3.79
N LEU A 85 -4.40 2.49 4.59
CA LEU A 85 -3.35 2.17 5.54
C LEU A 85 -3.84 2.52 6.95
N TYR A 86 -3.73 1.56 7.86
CA TYR A 86 -4.13 1.70 9.26
C TYR A 86 -2.95 1.45 10.18
N GLU A 87 -3.02 2.01 11.37
CA GLU A 87 -2.21 1.59 12.51
C GLU A 87 -2.86 0.37 13.17
N CYS A 88 -2.06 -0.62 13.56
CA CYS A 88 -2.57 -1.77 14.29
C CYS A 88 -2.98 -1.35 15.71
N ALA A 89 -4.05 -1.95 16.24
CA ALA A 89 -4.40 -1.78 17.64
C ALA A 89 -3.34 -2.41 18.54
N GLU A 90 -3.25 -1.92 19.78
CA GLU A 90 -2.37 -2.51 20.79
C GLU A 90 -2.82 -3.95 21.08
N ASP A 91 -1.89 -4.90 20.99
CA ASP A 91 -2.13 -6.33 21.22
C ASP A 91 -1.16 -6.83 22.29
N PRO A 92 -1.63 -7.66 23.26
CA PRO A 92 -0.76 -8.26 24.26
C PRO A 92 0.40 -9.08 23.66
N ASP A 93 0.19 -9.70 22.49
CA ASP A 93 1.22 -10.47 21.80
C ASP A 93 1.85 -9.65 20.66
N LYS A 94 2.97 -8.99 20.98
CA LYS A 94 3.74 -8.20 20.00
C LYS A 94 4.54 -9.07 19.03
N ASN A 95 4.82 -10.33 19.36
CA ASN A 95 5.63 -11.20 18.50
C ASN A 95 4.84 -11.64 17.27
N MET A 96 3.55 -11.89 17.45
CA MET A 96 2.62 -12.23 16.38
C MET A 96 2.57 -11.17 15.25
N TRP A 97 2.65 -9.88 15.57
CA TRP A 97 2.68 -8.82 14.54
C TRP A 97 3.94 -8.84 13.68
N ASN A 98 5.10 -9.17 14.28
CA ASN A 98 6.34 -9.27 13.52
C ASN A 98 6.28 -10.45 12.56
N GLU A 99 5.79 -11.60 13.01
CA GLU A 99 5.62 -12.78 12.15
C GLU A 99 4.70 -12.49 10.96
N TRP A 100 3.59 -11.77 11.18
CA TRP A 100 2.70 -11.38 10.09
C TRP A 100 3.26 -10.30 9.18
N ALA A 101 4.13 -9.43 9.69
CA ALA A 101 4.80 -8.42 8.87
C ALA A 101 5.77 -9.07 7.87
N ASP A 102 6.40 -10.18 8.27
CA ASP A 102 7.30 -10.96 7.43
C ASP A 102 6.56 -11.78 6.36
N GLY A 103 5.27 -12.06 6.55
CA GLY A 103 4.43 -12.78 5.59
C GLY A 103 4.02 -11.97 4.35
N ASP A 104 3.55 -12.64 3.29
CA ASP A 104 3.16 -12.00 2.01
C ASP A 104 1.81 -11.28 2.04
N GLY A 105 1.10 -11.36 3.16
CA GLY A 105 -0.26 -10.88 3.33
C GLY A 105 -1.30 -11.99 3.16
N PHE A 106 -2.56 -11.61 3.26
CA PHE A 106 -3.70 -12.51 3.35
C PHE A 106 -4.95 -11.85 2.77
N PHE A 107 -5.95 -12.68 2.47
CA PHE A 107 -7.29 -12.21 2.16
C PHE A 107 -7.90 -11.60 3.43
N GLY A 108 -8.08 -10.28 3.41
CA GLY A 108 -8.55 -9.49 4.56
C GLY A 108 -9.84 -8.74 4.24
N PRO A 109 -10.50 -8.10 5.21
CA PRO A 109 -9.86 -7.22 6.19
C PRO A 109 -9.65 -7.83 7.58
N ASN A 110 -10.02 -9.09 7.79
CA ASN A 110 -9.95 -9.72 9.10
C ASN A 110 -8.49 -9.98 9.51
N LYS A 111 -8.19 -9.79 10.80
CA LYS A 111 -6.93 -10.20 11.42
C LYS A 111 -6.65 -11.68 11.05
N PRO A 112 -5.42 -12.04 10.65
CA PRO A 112 -5.06 -13.44 10.41
C PRO A 112 -5.35 -14.28 11.67
N SER A 113 -5.94 -15.46 11.48
CA SER A 113 -6.19 -16.43 12.54
C SER A 113 -4.94 -17.24 12.85
#